data_AF-A0AA41M715-F1
#
_entry.id   AF-A0AA41M715-F1
#
_cell.length_a   1.000
_cell.length_b   1.000
_cell.length_c   1.000
_cell.angle_alpha   90.00
_cell.angle_beta   90.00
_cell.angle_gamma   90.00
#
_symmetry.space_group_name_H-M   'P 1'
#
loop_
_entity.id
_entity.type
_entity.pdbx_description
1 polymer ?
#
loop_
_entity_poly.entity_id
_entity_poly.type
_entity_poly.pdbx_seq_one_letter_code
_entity_poly.pdbx_strand_id
1 'polypeptide(L)'
;MREEKYKQVVNMIARRVQNPQTGNPHPPKRIENALEEAGFNIQAMDDVEDKFDEAVDQLKPIIPVSLEEKTMAVKIPNDKTGKAYDLLQQKTDLEEEKWGNEYFYAKMTLPAGILEELMRDIQEATDGEAVFTEDK
;
A
#
# COMPACT_ATOMS: atom_id res chain seq x y z
N MET A 1 9.46 -15.70 -20.69
CA MET A 1 9.19 -14.25 -20.55
C MET A 1 7.75 -13.95 -20.16
N ARG A 2 6.74 -14.20 -21.00
CA ARG A 2 5.32 -13.92 -20.65
C ARG A 2 4.83 -14.71 -19.43
N GLU A 3 5.06 -16.03 -19.42
CA GLU A 3 4.67 -16.89 -18.30
C GLU A 3 5.41 -16.53 -17.00
N GLU A 4 6.66 -16.09 -17.10
CA GLU A 4 7.45 -15.64 -15.96
C GLU A 4 6.89 -14.34 -15.37
N LYS A 5 6.54 -13.35 -16.21
CA LYS A 5 5.87 -12.13 -15.75
C LYS A 5 4.50 -12.43 -15.15
N TYR A 6 3.73 -13.33 -15.75
CA TYR A 6 2.46 -13.76 -15.17
C TYR A 6 2.64 -14.35 -13.78
N LYS A 7 3.61 -15.26 -13.60
CA LYS A 7 3.96 -15.82 -12.28
C LYS A 7 4.44 -14.75 -11.31
N GLN A 8 5.15 -13.71 -11.77
CA GLN A 8 5.55 -12.58 -10.92
C GLN A 8 4.33 -11.81 -10.41
N VAL A 9 3.39 -11.46 -11.28
CA VAL A 9 2.14 -10.79 -10.89
C VAL A 9 1.35 -11.64 -9.89
N VAL A 10 1.15 -12.93 -10.16
CA VAL A 10 0.47 -13.86 -9.24
C VAL A 10 1.15 -13.90 -7.87
N ASN A 11 2.48 -13.98 -7.84
CA ASN A 11 3.25 -13.99 -6.59
C ASN A 11 3.18 -12.66 -5.84
N MET A 12 3.16 -11.52 -6.55
CA MET A 12 2.98 -10.20 -5.94
C MET A 12 1.61 -10.10 -5.29
N ILE A 13 0.55 -10.51 -5.99
CA ILE A 13 -0.82 -10.55 -5.44
C ILE A 13 -0.87 -11.46 -4.22
N ALA A 14 -0.32 -12.68 -4.29
CA ALA A 14 -0.33 -13.61 -3.17
C ALA A 14 0.38 -13.09 -1.91
N ARG A 15 1.30 -12.12 -2.05
CA ARG A 15 2.04 -11.51 -0.94
C ARG A 15 1.47 -10.19 -0.46
N ARG A 16 0.93 -9.38 -1.37
CA ARG A 16 0.48 -8.01 -1.08
C ARG A 16 -1.03 -7.90 -0.90
N VAL A 17 -1.79 -8.94 -1.24
CA VAL A 17 -3.26 -8.94 -1.24
C VAL A 17 -3.78 -10.00 -0.28
N GLN A 18 -4.74 -9.60 0.54
CA GLN A 18 -5.44 -10.45 1.48
C GLN A 18 -6.93 -10.53 1.17
N ASN A 19 -7.58 -11.55 1.74
CA ASN A 19 -9.02 -11.61 1.83
C ASN A 19 -9.47 -10.71 3.00
N PRO A 20 -10.20 -9.59 2.77
CA PRO A 20 -10.63 -8.70 3.84
C PRO A 20 -11.60 -9.37 4.83
N GLN A 21 -12.25 -10.48 4.46
CA GLN A 21 -13.15 -11.22 5.35
C GLN A 21 -12.42 -12.09 6.37
N THR A 22 -11.20 -12.54 6.04
CA THR A 22 -10.43 -13.46 6.90
C THR A 22 -9.08 -12.90 7.35
N GLY A 23 -8.61 -11.80 6.75
CA GLY A 23 -7.29 -11.21 7.01
C GLY A 23 -6.11 -12.07 6.52
N ASN A 24 -6.37 -13.09 5.69
CA ASN A 24 -5.33 -14.01 5.22
C ASN A 24 -5.05 -13.82 3.72
N PRO A 25 -3.80 -14.03 3.26
CA PRO A 25 -3.46 -14.01 1.85
C PRO A 25 -4.18 -15.12 1.07
N HIS A 26 -4.53 -14.83 -0.18
CA HIS A 26 -5.09 -15.84 -1.07
C HIS A 26 -3.98 -16.78 -1.59
N PRO A 27 -4.19 -18.11 -1.62
CA PRO A 27 -3.22 -19.02 -2.22
C PRO A 27 -2.96 -18.67 -3.70
N PRO A 28 -1.73 -18.81 -4.22
CA PRO A 28 -1.42 -18.50 -5.61
C PRO A 28 -2.37 -19.17 -6.61
N LYS A 29 -2.76 -20.42 -6.35
CA LYS A 29 -3.69 -21.15 -7.23
C LYS A 29 -5.10 -20.54 -7.28
N ARG A 30 -5.57 -19.94 -6.18
CA ARG A 30 -6.85 -19.22 -6.13
C ARG A 30 -6.78 -17.98 -7.03
N ILE A 31 -5.68 -17.25 -6.96
CA ILE A 31 -5.43 -16.04 -7.75
C ILE A 31 -5.32 -16.41 -9.24
N GLU A 32 -4.57 -17.45 -9.59
CA GLU A 32 -4.46 -17.92 -10.98
C GLU A 32 -5.83 -18.22 -11.60
N ASN A 33 -6.68 -18.97 -10.89
CA ASN A 33 -8.01 -19.32 -11.39
C ASN A 33 -8.90 -18.08 -11.55
N ALA A 34 -8.82 -17.13 -10.62
CA ALA A 34 -9.61 -15.90 -10.69
C ALA A 34 -9.13 -14.94 -11.80
N LEU A 35 -7.82 -14.88 -12.06
CA LEU A 35 -7.26 -14.12 -13.19
C LEU A 35 -7.63 -14.76 -14.53
N GLU A 36 -7.69 -16.09 -14.60
CA GLU A 36 -8.18 -16.80 -15.79
C GLU A 36 -9.67 -16.50 -16.04
N GLU A 37 -10.51 -16.50 -14.99
CA GLU A 37 -11.92 -16.13 -15.06
C GLU A 37 -12.12 -14.65 -15.45
N ALA A 38 -11.23 -13.75 -15.00
CA ALA A 38 -11.21 -12.35 -15.41
C ALA A 38 -10.76 -12.14 -16.87
N GLY A 39 -10.13 -13.15 -17.49
CA GLY A 39 -9.49 -13.00 -18.80
C GLY A 39 -8.23 -12.14 -18.76
N PHE A 40 -7.57 -12.03 -17.60
CA PHE A 40 -6.37 -11.22 -17.43
C PHE A 40 -5.23 -11.73 -18.31
N ASN A 41 -4.51 -10.78 -18.93
CA ASN A 41 -3.39 -11.09 -19.80
C ASN A 41 -2.24 -10.10 -19.65
N ILE A 42 -1.01 -10.63 -19.65
CA ILE A 42 0.24 -9.87 -19.61
C ILE A 42 1.10 -10.19 -20.83
N GLN A 43 1.73 -9.18 -21.40
CA GLN A 43 2.68 -9.28 -22.51
C GLN A 43 4.12 -9.15 -22.01
N ALA A 44 5.09 -9.49 -22.85
CA ALA A 44 6.50 -9.44 -22.47
C ALA A 44 7.00 -8.00 -22.20
N MET A 45 6.40 -7.00 -22.83
CA MET A 45 6.80 -5.59 -22.71
C MET A 45 6.13 -4.85 -21.56
N ASP A 46 5.02 -5.37 -21.03
CA ASP A 46 4.24 -4.68 -20.00
C ASP A 46 5.02 -4.54 -18.70
N ASP A 47 4.85 -3.42 -17.99
CA ASP A 47 5.39 -3.26 -16.64
C ASP A 47 4.65 -4.16 -15.64
N VAL A 48 5.38 -4.72 -14.69
CA VAL A 48 4.83 -5.70 -13.75
C VAL A 48 4.02 -5.03 -12.64
N GLU A 49 4.39 -3.81 -12.21
CA GLU A 49 3.62 -3.06 -11.21
C GLU A 49 2.32 -2.52 -11.81
N ASP A 50 2.36 -1.93 -13.02
CA ASP A 50 1.14 -1.49 -13.71
C ASP A 50 0.15 -2.65 -13.90
N LYS A 51 0.66 -3.82 -14.28
CA LYS A 51 -0.14 -5.03 -14.46
C LYS A 51 -0.61 -5.65 -13.15
N PHE A 52 0.09 -5.42 -12.05
CA PHE A 52 -0.36 -5.81 -10.73
C PHE A 52 -1.61 -5.03 -10.34
N ASP A 53 -1.62 -3.70 -10.49
CA ASP A 53 -2.79 -2.88 -10.15
C ASP A 53 -4.00 -3.25 -11.01
N GLU A 54 -3.80 -3.40 -12.34
CA GLU A 54 -4.85 -3.86 -13.26
C GLU A 54 -5.42 -5.24 -12.85
N ALA A 55 -4.54 -6.18 -12.49
CA ALA A 55 -4.94 -7.51 -12.06
C ALA A 55 -5.75 -7.47 -10.76
N VAL A 56 -5.34 -6.68 -9.77
CA VAL A 56 -6.07 -6.53 -8.49
C VAL A 56 -7.46 -5.96 -8.73
N ASP A 57 -7.60 -4.96 -9.60
CA ASP A 57 -8.90 -4.39 -9.95
C ASP A 57 -9.82 -5.40 -10.67
N GLN A 58 -9.27 -6.20 -11.57
CA GLN A 58 -10.01 -7.27 -12.25
C GLN A 58 -10.43 -8.41 -11.30
N LEU A 59 -9.70 -8.62 -10.21
CA LEU A 59 -10.03 -9.65 -9.21
C LEU A 59 -11.18 -9.24 -8.29
N LYS A 60 -11.35 -7.94 -7.97
CA LYS A 60 -12.41 -7.42 -7.08
C LYS A 60 -13.83 -7.96 -7.36
N PRO A 61 -14.31 -8.04 -8.62
CA PRO A 61 -15.64 -8.59 -8.91
C PRO A 61 -15.74 -10.12 -8.77
N ILE A 62 -14.64 -10.85 -8.75
CA ILE A 62 -14.60 -12.32 -8.74
C ILE A 62 -14.34 -12.86 -7.32
N ILE A 63 -13.41 -12.22 -6.61
CA ILE A 63 -13.04 -12.58 -5.24
C ILE A 63 -12.83 -11.33 -4.39
N PRO A 64 -13.19 -11.37 -3.08
CA PRO A 64 -12.90 -10.26 -2.18
C PRO A 64 -11.39 -10.15 -2.00
N VAL A 65 -10.82 -9.03 -2.44
CA VAL A 65 -9.40 -8.72 -2.39
C VAL A 65 -9.19 -7.31 -1.85
N SER A 66 -8.25 -7.16 -0.93
CA SER A 66 -7.77 -5.88 -0.42
C SER A 66 -6.25 -5.95 -0.31
N LEU A 67 -5.56 -4.82 -0.48
CA LEU A 67 -4.14 -4.77 -0.18
C LEU A 67 -3.90 -5.00 1.32
N GLU A 68 -2.74 -5.54 1.67
CA GLU A 68 -2.30 -5.63 3.06
C GLU A 68 -2.03 -4.21 3.58
N GLU A 69 -2.89 -3.75 4.47
CA GLU A 69 -2.78 -2.46 5.12
C GLU A 69 -1.96 -2.56 6.40
N LYS A 70 -1.17 -1.52 6.66
CA LYS A 70 -0.40 -1.36 7.89
C LYS A 70 -0.80 -0.06 8.57
N THR A 71 -0.99 -0.14 9.87
CA THR A 71 -1.22 1.01 10.73
C THR A 71 0.11 1.53 11.25
N MET A 72 0.36 2.81 11.04
CA MET A 72 1.58 3.49 11.48
C MET A 72 1.29 4.84 12.09
N ALA A 73 2.11 5.18 13.08
CA ALA A 73 2.15 6.48 13.67
C ALA A 73 3.40 7.25 13.21
N VAL A 74 3.25 8.56 12.98
CA VAL A 74 4.35 9.48 12.67
C VAL A 74 4.39 10.59 13.71
N LYS A 75 5.61 10.96 14.12
CA LYS A 75 5.91 12.13 14.93
C LYS A 75 6.79 13.08 14.13
N ILE A 76 6.37 14.33 14.00
CA ILE A 76 7.04 15.36 13.20
C ILE A 76 7.27 16.58 14.09
N PRO A 77 8.50 17.16 14.12
CA PRO A 77 8.73 18.42 14.81
C PRO A 77 7.78 19.52 14.31
N ASN A 78 7.23 20.32 15.22
CA ASN A 78 6.25 21.35 14.87
C ASN A 78 6.80 22.35 13.83
N ASP A 79 8.10 22.65 13.85
CA ASP A 79 8.76 23.55 12.90
C ASP A 79 8.90 22.98 11.49
N LYS A 80 8.80 21.64 11.33
CA LYS A 80 8.86 20.93 10.05
C LYS A 80 7.50 20.43 9.55
N THR A 81 6.43 20.69 10.29
CA THR A 81 5.12 20.04 10.05
C THR A 81 4.41 20.54 8.79
N GLY A 82 4.65 21.78 8.33
CA GLY A 82 3.88 22.39 7.22
C GLY A 82 3.74 21.51 5.97
N LYS A 83 4.85 21.25 5.26
CA LYS A 83 4.82 20.44 4.03
C LYS A 83 4.43 18.98 4.29
N ALA A 84 4.86 18.42 5.42
CA ALA A 84 4.57 17.03 5.74
C ALA A 84 3.09 16.81 6.05
N TYR A 85 2.43 17.76 6.70
CA TYR A 85 1.00 17.74 6.96
C TYR A 85 0.18 17.81 5.67
N ASP A 86 0.57 18.67 4.73
CA ASP A 86 -0.08 18.75 3.41
C ASP A 86 0.04 17.42 2.65
N LEU A 87 1.17 16.72 2.74
CA LEU A 87 1.36 15.39 2.14
C LEU A 87 0.46 14.34 2.79
N LEU A 88 0.38 14.33 4.13
CA LEU A 88 -0.49 13.43 4.89
C LEU A 88 -1.95 13.60 4.46
N GLN A 89 -2.45 14.84 4.42
CA GLN A 89 -3.84 15.15 4.06
C GLN A 89 -4.17 14.81 2.60
N GLN A 90 -3.19 14.85 1.69
CA GLN A 90 -3.41 14.51 0.27
C GLN A 90 -3.43 13.00 0.01
N LYS A 91 -2.68 12.22 0.78
CA LYS A 91 -2.41 10.80 0.50
C LYS A 91 -3.22 9.86 1.39
N THR A 92 -3.77 10.33 2.52
CA THR A 92 -4.48 9.48 3.47
C THR A 92 -5.49 10.24 4.32
N ASP A 93 -6.50 9.51 4.80
CA ASP A 93 -7.37 9.94 5.89
C ASP A 93 -6.71 9.59 7.23
N LEU A 94 -6.33 10.61 8.01
CA LEU A 94 -5.71 10.41 9.32
C LEU A 94 -6.72 9.84 10.32
N GLU A 95 -6.40 8.70 10.93
CA GLU A 95 -7.22 8.08 11.97
C GLU A 95 -7.16 8.87 13.29
N GLU A 96 -6.00 9.43 13.58
CA GLU A 96 -5.79 10.29 14.74
C GLU A 96 -4.78 11.39 14.42
N GLU A 97 -5.06 12.61 14.84
CA GLU A 97 -4.11 13.74 14.79
C GLU A 97 -4.06 14.44 16.15
N LYS A 98 -2.84 14.75 16.62
CA LYS A 98 -2.59 15.43 17.90
C LYS A 98 -1.45 16.42 17.75
N TRP A 99 -1.72 17.68 18.09
CA TRP A 99 -0.71 18.73 18.18
C TRP A 99 -0.16 18.78 19.60
N GLY A 100 1.10 18.38 19.76
CA GLY A 100 1.85 18.54 21.01
C GLY A 100 2.63 19.84 21.05
N ASN A 101 3.31 20.10 22.17
CA ASN A 101 4.14 21.30 22.33
C ASN A 101 5.39 21.27 21.44
N GLU A 102 5.99 20.09 21.26
CA GLU A 102 7.22 19.91 20.48
C GLU A 102 6.98 19.20 19.13
N TYR A 103 5.99 18.29 19.09
CA TYR A 103 5.74 17.44 17.94
C TYR A 103 4.26 17.39 17.56
N PHE A 104 4.01 17.32 16.26
CA PHE A 104 2.77 16.83 15.68
C PHE A 104 2.80 15.30 15.63
N TYR A 105 1.71 14.67 16.05
CA TYR A 105 1.52 13.23 15.98
C TYR A 105 0.34 12.93 15.05
N ALA A 106 0.51 11.95 14.17
CA ALA A 106 -0.57 11.43 13.36
C ALA A 106 -0.52 9.90 13.26
N LYS A 107 -1.69 9.27 13.20
CA LYS A 107 -1.87 7.84 12.97
C LYS A 107 -2.63 7.63 11.67
N MET A 108 -2.17 6.68 10.85
CA MET A 108 -2.75 6.37 9.56
C MET A 108 -2.68 4.87 9.27
N THR A 109 -3.62 4.37 8.47
CA THR A 109 -3.62 3.00 7.96
C THR A 109 -3.60 3.05 6.44
N LEU A 110 -2.59 2.42 5.84
CA LEU A 110 -2.36 2.45 4.39
C LEU A 110 -1.83 1.12 3.88
N PRO A 111 -2.06 0.77 2.61
CA PRO A 111 -1.33 -0.29 1.93
C PRO A 111 0.18 -0.10 2.05
N ALA A 112 0.93 -1.19 2.27
CA ALA A 112 2.37 -1.13 2.52
C ALA A 112 3.16 -0.32 1.47
N GLY A 113 2.83 -0.44 0.19
CA GLY A 113 3.53 0.31 -0.88
C GLY A 113 3.28 1.82 -0.83
N ILE A 114 2.03 2.25 -0.59
CA ILE A 114 1.68 3.67 -0.46
C ILE A 114 2.32 4.26 0.80
N LEU A 115 2.33 3.48 1.89
CA LEU A 115 2.99 3.85 3.13
C LEU A 115 4.50 4.07 2.92
N GLU A 116 5.19 3.19 2.19
CA GLU A 116 6.62 3.34 1.88
C GLU A 116 6.93 4.61 1.08
N GLU A 117 6.09 4.94 0.09
CA GLU A 117 6.19 6.19 -0.69
C GLU A 117 6.00 7.41 0.23
N LEU A 118 4.91 7.44 1.00
CA LEU A 118 4.58 8.54 1.90
C LEU A 118 5.65 8.76 2.97
N MET A 119 6.21 7.69 3.53
CA MET A 119 7.31 7.77 4.48
C MET A 119 8.53 8.45 3.87
N ARG A 120 8.87 8.12 2.61
CA ARG A 120 10.01 8.73 1.92
C ARG A 120 9.79 10.22 1.69
N ASP A 121 8.60 10.60 1.23
CA ASP A 121 8.25 11.99 0.96
C ASP A 121 8.26 12.83 2.25
N ILE A 122 7.74 12.29 3.36
CA ILE A 122 7.77 12.96 4.66
C ILE A 122 9.21 13.07 5.20
N GLN A 123 10.04 12.04 5.05
CA GLN A 123 11.44 12.11 5.46
C GLN A 123 12.19 13.22 4.69
N GLU A 124 11.96 13.34 3.39
CA GLU A 124 12.53 14.42 2.59
C GLU A 124 11.99 15.80 3.02
N ALA A 125 10.69 15.92 3.25
CA ALA A 125 10.06 17.18 3.67
C ALA A 125 10.48 17.64 5.07
N THR A 126 11.00 16.75 5.91
CA THR A 126 11.36 16.99 7.32
C THR A 126 12.86 16.89 7.57
N ASP A 127 13.69 16.86 6.53
CA ASP A 127 15.16 16.74 6.63
C ASP A 127 15.63 15.51 7.44
N GLY A 128 14.82 14.44 7.49
CA GLY A 128 15.12 13.24 8.25
C GLY A 128 14.64 13.24 9.71
N GLU A 129 13.94 14.29 10.15
CA GLU A 129 13.57 14.47 11.57
C GLU A 129 12.24 13.79 11.95
N ALA A 130 11.47 13.29 10.98
CA ALA A 130 10.25 12.53 11.24
C ALA A 130 10.56 11.14 11.81
N VAL A 131 9.85 10.76 12.88
CA VAL A 131 9.96 9.45 13.52
C VAL A 131 8.70 8.64 13.27
N PHE A 132 8.85 7.50 12.61
CA PHE A 132 7.77 6.55 12.36
C PHE A 132 7.78 5.42 13.39
N THR A 133 6.61 4.95 13.78
CA THR A 133 6.43 3.85 14.72
C THR A 133 5.29 2.95 14.24
N GLU A 134 5.55 1.65 14.10
CA GLU A 134 4.50 0.65 13.83
C GLU A 134 3.58 0.56 15.04
N ASP A 135 2.29 0.84 14.84
CA ASP A 135 1.27 0.70 15.86
C ASP A 135 0.64 -0.70 15.67
N LYS A 136 0.94 -1.63 16.59
CA LYS A 136 0.51 -3.04 16.54
C LYS A 136 -0.85 -3.26 17.19
#